data_AF-A0A1V8ZYD1-F1
#
_entry.id   AF-A0A1V8ZYD1-F1
#
_cell.length_a   1.000
_cell.length_b   1.000
_cell.length_c   1.000
_cell.angle_alpha   90.00
_cell.angle_beta   90.00
_cell.angle_gamma   90.00
#
_symmetry.space_group_name_H-M   'P 1'
#
loop_
_entity.id
_entity.type
_entity.pdbx_description
1 polymer ?
#
loop_
_entity_poly.entity_id
_entity_poly.type
_entity_poly.pdbx_seq_one_letter_code
_entity_poly.pdbx_strand_id
1 'polypeptide(L)'
;MATPLEAAPSTGRRAVDIAMLALAVLSVALLTYVTFATVSPETAQAVFVIDTAICAVFAAEFVWRWRIERWNRRFPLRHWYEVLGMIPVAHPALRSLRLVRIVVLLLRLARTTDRVFGERATQRFAERFSRPIVDAIKKPVTVAVLDEVAKVLETGRYPRNIARAVDEHRDLLRDLVTEKVKSDPQAGALSRLPFHDEVLRSLVDTTIRVLLDVLADPRTDEFFSGAVRENQAQIRAAVAQGLHEREVP
;
A
#
# COMPACT_ATOMS: atom_id res chain seq x y z
N MET A 1 -3.68 -0.97 33.43
CA MET A 1 -3.50 -1.70 32.16
C MET A 1 -2.03 -1.58 31.79
N ALA A 2 -1.22 -2.59 32.14
CA ALA A 2 0.25 -2.50 32.13
C ALA A 2 0.81 -2.79 30.73
N THR A 3 1.72 -1.93 30.28
CA THR A 3 2.61 -2.10 29.12
C THR A 3 3.44 -3.39 29.27
N PRO A 4 3.58 -4.24 28.23
CA PRO A 4 4.48 -5.38 28.32
C PRO A 4 5.91 -4.86 28.40
N LEU A 5 6.65 -5.29 29.43
CA LEU A 5 8.08 -5.01 29.57
C LEU A 5 8.83 -5.44 28.30
N GLU A 6 9.44 -4.47 27.64
CA GLU A 6 10.44 -4.67 26.61
C GLU A 6 11.65 -5.37 27.26
N ALA A 7 11.74 -6.69 27.08
CA ALA A 7 12.82 -7.48 27.65
C ALA A 7 14.17 -7.00 27.09
N ALA A 8 14.99 -6.39 27.95
CA ALA A 8 16.33 -5.97 27.59
C ALA A 8 17.13 -7.19 27.04
N PRO A 9 17.85 -7.06 25.92
CA PRO A 9 18.64 -8.15 25.38
C PRO A 9 19.63 -8.66 26.42
N SER A 10 19.57 -9.95 26.75
CA SER A 10 20.53 -10.62 27.63
C SER A 10 21.95 -10.34 27.15
N THR A 11 22.82 -9.81 28.02
CA THR A 11 24.21 -9.40 27.71
C THR A 11 25.00 -10.46 26.94
N GLY A 12 24.72 -11.74 27.18
CA GLY A 12 25.32 -12.87 26.45
C GLY A 12 25.05 -12.89 24.94
N ARG A 13 23.86 -12.48 24.47
CA ARG A 13 23.54 -12.41 23.03
C ARG A 13 24.34 -11.30 22.35
N ARG A 14 24.44 -10.13 22.99
CA ARG A 14 25.21 -9.00 22.48
C ARG A 14 26.70 -9.33 22.33
N ALA A 15 27.28 -10.07 23.28
CA ALA A 15 28.67 -10.50 23.20
C ALA A 15 28.92 -11.47 22.04
N VAL A 16 28.01 -12.43 21.82
CA VAL A 16 28.08 -13.36 20.68
C VAL A 16 27.94 -12.59 19.36
N ASP A 17 27.00 -11.65 19.26
CA ASP A 17 26.80 -10.84 18.05
C ASP A 17 28.03 -10.02 17.68
N ILE A 18 28.69 -9.41 18.67
CA ILE A 18 29.92 -8.63 18.50
C ILE A 18 31.08 -9.54 18.10
N ALA A 19 31.26 -10.68 18.76
CA ALA A 19 32.31 -11.64 18.43
C ALA A 19 32.17 -12.15 16.99
N MET A 20 30.94 -12.45 16.57
CA MET A 20 30.67 -12.93 15.22
C MET A 20 30.79 -11.83 14.16
N LEU A 21 30.47 -10.58 14.49
CA LEU A 21 30.76 -9.43 13.62
C LEU A 21 32.27 -9.24 13.44
N ALA A 22 33.05 -9.32 14.53
CA ALA A 22 34.50 -9.22 14.47
C ALA A 22 35.10 -10.33 13.59
N LEU A 23 34.62 -11.58 13.72
CA LEU A 23 35.02 -12.69 12.87
C LEU A 23 34.66 -12.47 11.39
N ALA A 24 33.51 -11.88 11.10
CA ALA A 24 33.10 -11.56 9.73
C ALA A 24 33.99 -10.47 9.10
N VAL A 25 34.28 -9.41 9.84
CA VAL A 25 35.18 -8.33 9.41
C VAL A 25 36.60 -8.86 9.19
N LEU A 26 37.10 -9.67 10.12
CA LEU A 26 38.41 -10.31 10.00
C LEU A 26 38.49 -11.20 8.75
N SER A 27 37.45 -12.00 8.49
CA SER A 27 37.38 -12.85 7.30
C SER A 27 37.38 -12.05 5.99
N VAL A 28 36.62 -10.95 5.91
CA VAL A 28 36.62 -10.05 4.74
C VAL A 28 37.98 -9.38 4.56
N ALA A 29 38.62 -8.93 5.64
CA ALA A 29 39.94 -8.31 5.60
C ALA A 29 41.01 -9.28 5.09
N LEU A 30 41.03 -10.51 5.61
CA LEU A 30 41.95 -11.57 5.18
C LEU A 30 41.76 -11.93 3.70
N LEU A 31 40.50 -12.06 3.24
CA LEU A 31 40.20 -12.35 1.85
C LEU A 31 40.61 -11.19 0.92
N THR A 32 40.36 -9.95 1.33
CA THR A 32 40.76 -8.75 0.59
C THR A 32 42.28 -8.67 0.48
N TYR A 33 42.99 -8.91 1.58
CA TYR A 33 44.45 -8.94 1.60
C TYR A 33 45.03 -9.96 0.61
N VAL A 34 44.55 -11.21 0.62
CA VAL A 34 44.99 -12.25 -0.33
C VAL A 34 44.56 -11.96 -1.78
N THR A 35 43.48 -11.20 -1.97
CA THR A 35 42.96 -10.85 -3.30
C THR A 35 43.81 -9.80 -4.00
N PHE A 36 44.26 -8.78 -3.26
CA PHE A 36 44.95 -7.61 -3.82
C PHE A 36 46.48 -7.64 -3.62
N ALA A 37 46.99 -8.34 -2.60
CA ALA A 37 48.42 -8.53 -2.42
C ALA A 37 48.92 -9.76 -3.18
N THR A 38 50.13 -9.69 -3.75
CA THR A 38 50.83 -10.86 -4.30
C THR A 38 51.42 -11.67 -3.14
N VAL A 39 50.64 -12.60 -2.61
CA VAL A 39 50.97 -13.37 -1.39
C VAL A 39 51.65 -14.70 -1.74
N SER A 40 52.63 -15.11 -0.93
CA SER A 40 53.30 -16.42 -1.06
C SER A 40 52.33 -17.60 -0.87
N PRO A 41 52.61 -18.78 -1.46
CA PRO A 41 51.73 -19.96 -1.35
C PRO A 41 51.46 -20.40 0.10
N GLU A 42 52.45 -20.28 0.98
CA GLU A 42 52.38 -20.65 2.39
C GLU A 42 51.41 -19.74 3.18
N THR A 43 51.51 -18.42 2.99
CA THR A 43 50.61 -17.46 3.62
C THR A 43 49.18 -17.58 3.09
N ALA A 44 49.02 -17.90 1.79
CA ALA A 44 47.69 -18.18 1.23
C ALA A 44 47.04 -19.44 1.84
N GLN A 45 47.83 -20.48 2.16
CA GLN A 45 47.33 -21.67 2.84
C GLN A 45 46.95 -21.38 4.29
N ALA A 46 47.74 -20.59 5.01
CA ALA A 46 47.40 -20.16 6.37
C ALA A 46 46.08 -19.37 6.40
N VAL A 47 45.91 -18.41 5.47
CA VAL A 47 44.65 -17.66 5.35
C VAL A 47 43.47 -18.57 5.01
N PHE A 48 43.68 -19.57 4.16
CA PHE A 48 42.63 -20.55 3.85
C PHE A 48 42.19 -21.36 5.07
N VAL A 49 43.13 -21.82 5.89
CA VAL A 49 42.83 -22.56 7.13
C VAL A 49 42.05 -21.69 8.11
N ILE A 50 42.48 -20.43 8.29
CA ILE A 50 41.79 -19.46 9.15
C ILE A 50 40.38 -19.19 8.64
N ASP A 51 40.23 -18.96 7.34
CA ASP A 51 38.93 -18.69 6.73
C ASP A 51 37.97 -19.87 6.85
N THR A 52 38.48 -21.09 6.68
CA THR A 52 37.71 -22.32 6.85
C THR A 52 37.26 -22.51 8.29
N ALA A 53 38.12 -22.21 9.26
CA ALA A 53 37.75 -22.23 10.68
C ALA A 53 36.64 -21.21 11.00
N ILE A 54 36.74 -19.99 10.46
CA ILE A 54 35.71 -18.96 10.62
C ILE A 54 34.39 -19.40 9.98
N CYS A 55 34.41 -19.97 8.77
CA CYS A 55 33.24 -20.55 8.11
C CYS A 55 32.59 -21.67 8.95
N ALA A 56 33.39 -22.52 9.60
CA ALA A 56 32.89 -23.58 10.47
C ALA A 56 32.16 -23.04 11.71
N VAL A 57 32.70 -21.98 12.33
CA VAL A 57 32.03 -21.28 13.46
C VAL A 57 30.68 -20.71 13.01
N PHE A 58 30.63 -20.06 11.85
CA PHE A 58 29.39 -19.56 11.27
C PHE A 58 28.38 -20.66 10.95
N ALA A 59 28.85 -21.80 10.43
CA ALA A 59 28.01 -22.93 10.14
C ALA A 59 27.38 -23.53 11.41
N ALA A 60 28.18 -23.65 12.47
CA ALA A 60 27.71 -24.13 13.76
C ALA A 60 26.63 -23.22 14.36
N GLU A 61 26.84 -21.89 14.31
CA GLU A 61 25.84 -20.90 14.74
C GLU A 61 24.54 -21.02 13.93
N PHE A 62 24.64 -21.13 12.61
CA PHE A 62 23.49 -21.26 11.72
C PHE A 62 22.68 -22.53 12.02
N VAL A 63 23.36 -23.67 12.17
CA VAL A 63 22.72 -24.96 12.50
C VAL A 63 22.08 -24.91 13.88
N TRP A 64 22.72 -24.25 14.86
CA TRP A 64 22.16 -24.05 16.19
C TRP A 64 20.87 -23.20 16.15
N ARG A 65 20.87 -22.09 15.40
CA ARG A 65 19.66 -21.26 15.21
C ARG A 65 18.56 -22.03 14.48
N TRP A 66 18.92 -22.80 13.45
CA TRP A 66 17.96 -23.62 12.70
C TRP A 66 17.35 -24.75 13.56
N ARG A 67 18.12 -25.32 14.48
CA ARG A 67 17.66 -26.25 15.52
C ARG A 67 16.63 -25.61 16.45
N ILE A 68 16.90 -24.41 16.94
CA ILE A 68 15.97 -23.66 17.81
C ILE A 68 14.64 -23.40 17.06
N GLU A 69 14.71 -23.07 15.77
CA GLU A 69 13.54 -22.85 14.91
C GLU A 69 12.84 -24.14 14.43
N ARG A 70 13.08 -25.27 15.12
CA ARG A 70 12.45 -26.58 14.88
C ARG A 70 12.58 -27.08 13.43
N TRP A 71 13.71 -26.79 12.78
CA TRP A 71 14.04 -27.26 11.42
C TRP A 71 13.04 -26.79 10.36
N ASN A 72 12.50 -25.58 10.51
CA ASN A 72 11.64 -24.99 9.50
C ASN A 72 12.37 -24.91 8.15
N ARG A 73 11.79 -25.52 7.10
CA ARG A 73 12.37 -25.54 5.74
C ARG A 73 12.44 -24.15 5.10
N ARG A 74 11.62 -23.20 5.57
CA ARG A 74 11.65 -21.80 5.11
C ARG A 74 12.80 -20.99 5.72
N PHE A 75 13.42 -21.49 6.79
CA PHE A 75 14.53 -20.81 7.46
C PHE A 75 15.75 -20.63 6.53
N PRO A 76 16.32 -21.68 5.90
CA PRO A 76 17.45 -21.49 4.98
C PRO A 76 17.09 -20.70 3.72
N LEU A 77 15.83 -20.73 3.27
CA LEU A 77 15.38 -19.92 2.12
C LEU A 77 15.32 -18.43 2.46
N ARG A 78 14.91 -18.08 3.69
CA ARG A 78 14.90 -16.70 4.17
C ARG A 78 16.32 -16.19 4.47
N HIS A 79 17.17 -17.06 5.00
CA HIS A 79 18.57 -16.79 5.37
C HIS A 79 19.57 -17.28 4.31
N TRP A 80 19.19 -17.25 3.03
CA TRP A 80 20.00 -17.83 1.94
C TRP A 80 21.40 -17.21 1.83
N TYR A 81 21.54 -15.93 2.18
CA TYR A 81 22.84 -15.24 2.28
C TYR A 81 23.76 -15.85 3.36
N GLU A 82 23.21 -16.31 4.49
CA GLU A 82 23.98 -16.97 5.55
C GLU A 82 24.48 -18.34 5.08
N VAL A 83 23.65 -19.07 4.32
CA VAL A 83 23.99 -20.37 3.72
C VAL A 83 25.12 -20.24 2.70
N LEU A 84 25.07 -19.23 1.82
CA LEU A 84 26.15 -18.99 0.85
C LEU A 84 27.46 -18.55 1.51
N GLY A 85 27.37 -17.87 2.66
CA GLY A 85 28.54 -17.46 3.45
C GLY A 85 29.23 -18.59 4.22
N MET A 86 28.66 -19.81 4.25
CA MET A 86 29.24 -20.98 4.90
C MET A 86 30.22 -21.73 4.00
N ILE A 87 30.30 -21.40 2.70
CA ILE A 87 31.16 -22.11 1.75
C ILE A 87 32.58 -21.51 1.82
N PRO A 88 33.61 -22.26 2.25
CA PRO A 88 34.99 -21.83 2.16
C PRO A 88 35.45 -21.92 0.70
N VAL A 89 35.29 -20.83 -0.06
CA VAL A 89 35.54 -20.82 -1.52
C VAL A 89 37.03 -20.70 -1.88
N ALA A 90 37.94 -20.72 -0.90
CA ALA A 90 39.38 -20.78 -1.17
C ALA A 90 39.87 -22.21 -1.53
N HIS A 91 39.06 -22.95 -2.29
CA HIS A 91 39.48 -24.21 -2.89
C HIS A 91 40.50 -23.92 -4.01
N PRO A 92 41.71 -24.52 -4.00
CA PRO A 92 42.76 -24.26 -4.99
C PRO A 92 42.35 -24.44 -6.47
N ALA A 93 41.29 -25.20 -6.74
CA ALA A 93 40.78 -25.48 -8.08
C ALA A 93 40.01 -24.31 -8.72
N LEU A 94 39.48 -23.36 -7.93
CA LEU A 94 38.70 -22.22 -8.42
C LEU A 94 39.56 -20.93 -8.57
N ARG A 95 40.88 -21.04 -8.38
CA ARG A 95 41.85 -19.92 -8.39
C ARG A 95 41.88 -19.13 -9.71
N SER A 96 41.53 -19.76 -10.83
CA SER A 96 41.69 -19.23 -12.19
C SER A 96 40.58 -18.26 -12.63
N LEU A 97 39.44 -18.21 -11.92
CA LEU A 97 38.30 -17.39 -12.31
C LEU A 97 38.19 -16.12 -11.45
N ARG A 98 38.71 -15.00 -11.97
CA ARG A 98 38.65 -13.67 -11.31
C ARG A 98 37.22 -13.30 -10.89
N LEU A 99 36.23 -13.71 -11.68
CA LEU A 99 34.81 -13.43 -11.45
C LEU A 99 34.28 -14.13 -10.19
N VAL A 100 34.70 -15.37 -9.92
CA VAL A 100 34.32 -16.13 -8.72
C VAL A 100 34.84 -15.40 -7.46
N ARG A 101 36.05 -14.85 -7.50
CA ARG A 101 36.63 -14.09 -6.39
C ARG A 101 35.83 -12.84 -6.04
N ILE A 102 35.45 -12.06 -7.06
CA ILE A 102 34.65 -10.84 -6.89
C ILE A 102 33.25 -11.19 -6.36
N VAL A 103 32.60 -12.20 -6.92
CA VAL A 103 31.28 -12.67 -6.46
C VAL A 103 31.35 -13.11 -4.99
N VAL A 104 32.39 -13.84 -4.58
CA VAL A 104 32.57 -14.28 -3.18
C VAL A 104 32.83 -13.10 -2.24
N LEU A 105 33.67 -12.14 -2.64
CA LEU A 105 33.90 -10.92 -1.85
C LEU A 105 32.60 -10.14 -1.67
N LEU A 106 31.81 -9.98 -2.74
CA LEU A 106 30.50 -9.34 -2.69
C LEU A 106 29.52 -10.10 -1.79
N LEU A 107 29.48 -11.43 -1.85
CA LEU A 107 28.63 -12.25 -0.98
C LEU A 107 29.02 -12.11 0.50
N ARG A 108 30.32 -12.06 0.80
CA ARG A 108 30.80 -11.85 2.18
C ARG A 108 30.52 -10.44 2.68
N LEU A 109 30.68 -9.43 1.82
CA LEU A 109 30.36 -8.05 2.13
C LEU A 109 28.85 -7.86 2.35
N ALA A 110 28.02 -8.49 1.51
CA ALA A 110 26.58 -8.51 1.66
C ALA A 110 26.18 -9.15 3.00
N ARG A 111 26.80 -10.27 3.40
CA ARG A 111 26.56 -10.90 4.71
C ARG A 111 26.98 -10.03 5.89
N THR A 112 28.16 -9.41 5.85
CA THR A 112 28.64 -8.52 6.93
C THR A 112 27.70 -7.33 7.08
N THR A 113 27.23 -6.80 5.95
CA THR A 113 26.20 -5.76 5.90
C THR A 113 24.91 -6.28 6.53
N ASP A 114 24.36 -7.40 6.07
CA ASP A 114 23.12 -7.96 6.63
C ASP A 114 23.21 -8.28 8.14
N ARG A 115 24.38 -8.71 8.63
CA ARG A 115 24.59 -8.94 10.08
C ARG A 115 24.55 -7.62 10.88
N VAL A 116 25.01 -6.52 10.32
CA VAL A 116 24.92 -5.16 10.91
C VAL A 116 23.51 -4.58 10.77
N PHE A 117 22.81 -4.92 9.68
CA PHE A 117 21.50 -4.37 9.30
C PHE A 117 20.30 -5.27 9.67
N GLY A 118 20.53 -6.40 10.32
CA GLY A 118 19.59 -7.50 10.53
C GLY A 118 18.20 -7.10 11.04
N GLU A 119 17.16 -7.63 10.36
CA GLU A 119 15.71 -7.66 10.62
C GLU A 119 14.99 -6.31 10.85
N ARG A 120 15.65 -5.29 11.40
CA ARG A 120 15.10 -3.94 11.60
C ARG A 120 15.26 -3.06 10.37
N ALA A 121 16.27 -3.32 9.52
CA ALA A 121 16.45 -2.54 8.31
C ALA A 121 15.32 -2.81 7.32
N THR A 122 14.91 -4.06 7.07
CA THR A 122 13.83 -4.37 6.11
C THR A 122 12.48 -3.81 6.55
N GLN A 123 12.13 -3.86 7.86
CA GLN A 123 10.91 -3.23 8.37
C GLN A 123 10.97 -1.69 8.31
N ARG A 124 12.09 -1.09 8.73
CA ARG A 124 12.25 0.37 8.62
C ARG A 124 12.41 0.84 7.19
N PHE A 125 12.99 0.05 6.28
CA PHE A 125 13.05 0.38 4.86
C PHE A 125 11.66 0.31 4.26
N ALA A 126 10.90 -0.75 4.54
CA ALA A 126 9.52 -0.85 4.10
C ALA A 126 8.69 0.34 4.63
N GLU A 127 8.77 0.68 5.92
CA GLU A 127 7.99 1.80 6.46
C GLU A 127 8.50 3.18 5.99
N ARG A 128 9.82 3.40 5.93
CA ARG A 128 10.44 4.69 5.58
C ARG A 128 10.35 4.99 4.08
N PHE A 129 10.41 3.98 3.22
CA PHE A 129 10.35 4.17 1.77
C PHE A 129 8.96 3.87 1.19
N SER A 130 8.20 2.89 1.70
CA SER A 130 6.87 2.65 1.15
C SER A 130 5.86 3.73 1.53
N ARG A 131 5.92 4.35 2.72
CA ARG A 131 4.95 5.40 3.08
C ARG A 131 5.05 6.64 2.18
N PRO A 132 6.22 7.28 1.99
CA PRO A 132 6.33 8.45 1.12
C PRO A 132 6.00 8.12 -0.35
N ILE A 133 6.39 6.93 -0.82
CA ILE A 133 6.07 6.48 -2.18
C ILE A 133 4.57 6.27 -2.34
N VAL A 134 3.94 5.57 -1.41
CA VAL A 134 2.49 5.33 -1.41
C VAL A 134 1.72 6.64 -1.32
N ASP A 135 2.12 7.56 -0.44
CA ASP A 135 1.44 8.85 -0.27
C ASP A 135 1.64 9.77 -1.48
N ALA A 136 2.82 9.73 -2.12
CA ALA A 136 3.07 10.41 -3.38
C ALA A 136 2.27 9.84 -4.56
N ILE A 137 1.94 8.54 -4.55
CA ILE A 137 1.17 7.86 -5.60
C ILE A 137 -0.34 7.98 -5.37
N LYS A 138 -0.80 7.94 -4.11
CA LYS A 138 -2.23 7.96 -3.76
C LYS A 138 -2.95 9.17 -4.37
N LYS A 139 -2.42 10.38 -4.19
CA LYS A 139 -3.07 11.60 -4.70
C LYS A 139 -3.25 11.58 -6.22
N PRO A 140 -2.19 11.35 -7.03
CA PRO A 140 -2.33 11.24 -8.48
C PRO A 140 -3.29 10.12 -8.90
N VAL A 141 -3.24 8.96 -8.25
CA VAL A 141 -4.13 7.83 -8.58
C VAL A 141 -5.58 8.18 -8.26
N THR A 142 -5.88 8.76 -7.10
CA THR A 142 -7.25 9.16 -6.75
C THR A 142 -7.78 10.21 -7.72
N VAL A 143 -6.97 11.20 -8.10
CA VAL A 143 -7.37 12.20 -9.12
C VAL A 143 -7.64 11.53 -10.46
N ALA A 144 -6.77 10.61 -10.91
CA ALA A 144 -6.95 9.88 -12.16
C ALA A 144 -8.22 9.00 -12.14
N VAL A 145 -8.48 8.30 -11.03
CA VAL A 145 -9.69 7.49 -10.85
C VAL A 145 -10.94 8.37 -10.86
N LEU A 146 -10.91 9.51 -10.17
CA LEU A 146 -12.02 10.47 -10.21
C LEU A 146 -12.24 11.03 -11.60
N ASP A 147 -11.18 11.31 -12.37
CA ASP A 147 -11.29 11.74 -13.76
C ASP A 147 -11.96 10.65 -14.64
N GLU A 148 -11.62 9.37 -14.44
CA GLU A 148 -12.27 8.26 -15.15
C GLU A 148 -13.74 8.06 -14.73
N VAL A 149 -14.03 8.05 -13.43
CA VAL A 149 -15.41 7.95 -12.93
C VAL A 149 -16.25 9.11 -13.46
N ALA A 150 -15.70 10.31 -13.46
CA ALA A 150 -16.47 11.47 -13.85
C ALA A 150 -16.72 11.56 -15.36
N LYS A 151 -15.79 11.10 -16.21
CA LYS A 151 -16.08 10.87 -17.64
C LYS A 151 -17.27 9.92 -17.83
N VAL A 152 -17.33 8.84 -17.05
CA VAL A 152 -18.49 7.92 -17.10
C VAL A 152 -19.75 8.65 -16.65
N LEU A 153 -19.67 9.44 -15.58
CA LEU A 153 -20.81 10.20 -15.10
C LEU A 153 -21.31 11.20 -16.14
N GLU A 154 -20.44 11.93 -16.84
CA GLU A 154 -20.81 12.88 -17.91
C GLU A 154 -21.61 12.23 -19.04
N THR A 155 -21.34 10.95 -19.34
CA THR A 155 -22.06 10.19 -20.39
C THR A 155 -23.38 9.57 -19.90
N GLY A 156 -23.71 9.71 -18.62
CA GLY A 156 -24.88 9.11 -17.99
C GLY A 156 -26.21 9.76 -18.40
N ARG A 157 -27.27 8.95 -18.52
CA ARG A 157 -28.64 9.40 -18.84
C ARG A 157 -29.45 9.75 -17.59
N TYR A 158 -28.95 10.66 -16.73
CA TYR A 158 -29.61 10.96 -15.44
C TYR A 158 -31.05 11.46 -15.55
N PRO A 159 -31.40 12.41 -16.44
CA PRO A 159 -32.76 12.91 -16.53
C PRO A 159 -33.77 11.79 -16.79
N ARG A 160 -33.41 10.86 -17.68
CA ARG A 160 -34.23 9.68 -18.03
C ARG A 160 -34.29 8.66 -16.89
N ASN A 161 -33.21 8.47 -16.15
CA ASN A 161 -33.22 7.60 -14.97
C ASN A 161 -34.12 8.16 -13.87
N ILE A 162 -34.08 9.48 -13.64
CA ILE A 162 -34.96 10.16 -12.70
C ILE A 162 -36.41 10.08 -13.18
N ALA A 163 -36.68 10.35 -14.47
CA ALA A 163 -38.01 10.24 -15.05
C ALA A 163 -38.60 8.83 -14.82
N ARG A 164 -37.81 7.79 -15.10
CA ARG A 164 -38.21 6.40 -14.88
C ARG A 164 -38.54 6.12 -13.42
N ALA A 165 -37.71 6.56 -12.48
CA ALA A 165 -37.95 6.36 -11.05
C ALA A 165 -39.18 7.13 -10.55
N VAL A 166 -39.41 8.35 -11.06
CA VAL A 166 -40.58 9.17 -10.74
C VAL A 166 -41.85 8.53 -11.30
N ASP A 167 -41.81 7.98 -12.51
CA ASP A 167 -42.95 7.31 -13.13
C ASP A 167 -43.28 5.97 -12.44
N GLU A 168 -42.26 5.18 -12.08
CA GLU A 168 -42.38 3.91 -11.36
C GLU A 168 -43.00 4.08 -9.97
N HIS A 169 -42.81 5.24 -9.33
CA HIS A 169 -43.35 5.59 -8.01
C HIS A 169 -44.38 6.71 -8.05
N ARG A 170 -45.08 6.90 -9.17
CA ARG A 170 -46.05 7.99 -9.37
C ARG A 170 -47.13 8.06 -8.29
N ASP A 171 -47.74 6.93 -7.94
CA ASP A 171 -48.85 6.88 -6.97
C ASP A 171 -48.38 7.30 -5.57
N LEU A 172 -47.20 6.82 -5.15
CA LEU A 172 -46.57 7.21 -3.90
C LEU A 172 -46.29 8.72 -3.86
N LEU A 173 -45.71 9.26 -4.93
CA LEU A 173 -45.42 10.69 -5.03
C LEU A 173 -46.69 11.53 -5.02
N ARG A 174 -47.75 11.08 -5.69
CA ARG A 174 -49.04 11.76 -5.70
C ARG A 174 -49.63 11.85 -4.30
N ASP A 175 -49.63 10.75 -3.57
CA ASP A 175 -50.19 10.69 -2.22
C ASP A 175 -49.35 11.54 -1.25
N LEU A 176 -48.02 11.47 -1.34
CA LEU A 176 -47.09 12.25 -0.53
C LEU A 176 -47.22 13.76 -0.80
N VAL A 177 -47.24 14.18 -2.07
CA VAL A 177 -47.40 15.59 -2.43
C VAL A 177 -48.77 16.11 -1.98
N THR A 178 -49.83 15.32 -2.17
CA THR A 178 -51.18 15.68 -1.70
C THR A 178 -51.22 15.86 -0.19
N GLU A 179 -50.61 14.95 0.58
CA GLU A 179 -50.52 15.06 2.05
C GLU A 179 -49.75 16.32 2.47
N LYS A 180 -48.60 16.60 1.84
CA LYS A 180 -47.77 17.77 2.17
C LYS A 180 -48.44 19.08 1.81
N VAL A 181 -49.08 19.18 0.65
CA VAL A 181 -49.83 20.39 0.26
C VAL A 181 -51.01 20.64 1.19
N LYS A 182 -51.75 19.60 1.60
CA LYS A 182 -52.83 19.74 2.58
C LYS A 182 -52.35 20.19 3.96
N SER A 183 -51.14 19.81 4.32
CA SER A 183 -50.51 20.14 5.61
C SER A 183 -49.77 21.49 5.59
N ASP A 184 -49.67 22.14 4.44
CA ASP A 184 -48.96 23.41 4.29
C ASP A 184 -49.80 24.57 4.87
N PRO A 185 -49.30 25.29 5.89
CA PRO A 185 -49.99 26.45 6.46
C PRO A 185 -50.31 27.55 5.43
N GLN A 186 -49.47 27.70 4.39
CA GLN A 186 -49.67 28.68 3.32
C GLN A 186 -50.74 28.24 2.31
N ALA A 187 -51.05 26.93 2.23
CA ALA A 187 -52.12 26.39 1.40
C ALA A 187 -53.51 26.47 2.06
N GLY A 188 -53.62 27.02 3.28
CA GLY A 188 -54.85 27.03 4.09
C GLY A 188 -56.07 27.74 3.49
N ALA A 189 -55.90 28.57 2.45
CA ALA A 189 -57.02 29.13 1.69
C ALA A 189 -57.61 28.13 0.68
N LEU A 190 -56.80 27.21 0.16
CA LEU A 190 -57.17 26.23 -0.86
C LEU A 190 -58.06 25.11 -0.29
N SER A 191 -57.82 24.71 0.97
CA SER A 191 -58.59 23.68 1.68
C SER A 191 -60.03 24.09 2.04
N ARG A 192 -60.35 25.39 1.93
CA ARG A 192 -61.71 25.93 2.19
C ARG A 192 -62.63 25.88 0.97
N LEU A 193 -62.10 25.56 -0.21
CA LEU A 193 -62.89 25.52 -1.44
C LEU A 193 -63.58 24.15 -1.61
N PRO A 194 -64.80 24.13 -2.19
CA PRO A 194 -65.41 22.87 -2.60
C PRO A 194 -64.56 22.20 -3.69
N PHE A 195 -64.53 20.87 -3.72
CA PHE A 195 -63.77 20.06 -4.69
C PHE A 195 -62.24 20.24 -4.66
N HIS A 196 -61.66 20.83 -3.59
CA HIS A 196 -60.22 21.06 -3.49
C HIS A 196 -59.37 19.79 -3.67
N ASP A 197 -59.88 18.63 -3.23
CA ASP A 197 -59.21 17.34 -3.36
C ASP A 197 -59.09 16.85 -4.80
N GLU A 198 -60.12 17.05 -5.62
CA GLU A 198 -60.10 16.66 -7.03
C GLU A 198 -59.23 17.60 -7.85
N VAL A 199 -59.31 18.91 -7.58
CA VAL A 199 -58.45 19.91 -8.21
C VAL A 199 -56.99 19.66 -7.86
N LEU A 200 -56.68 19.40 -6.58
CA LEU A 200 -55.32 19.10 -6.13
C LEU A 200 -54.76 17.84 -6.79
N ARG A 201 -55.53 16.73 -6.82
CA ARG A 201 -55.09 15.50 -7.51
C ARG A 201 -54.84 15.74 -8.99
N SER A 202 -55.75 16.44 -9.69
CA SER A 202 -55.59 16.75 -11.11
C SER A 202 -54.37 17.63 -11.38
N LEU A 203 -54.10 18.60 -10.51
CA LEU A 203 -52.92 19.46 -10.60
C LEU A 203 -51.64 18.65 -10.39
N VAL A 204 -51.59 17.83 -9.34
CA VAL A 204 -50.43 16.97 -9.05
C VAL A 204 -50.16 16.01 -10.21
N ASP A 205 -51.20 15.34 -10.74
CA ASP A 205 -51.06 14.46 -11.90
C ASP A 205 -50.54 15.19 -13.14
N THR A 206 -51.03 16.41 -13.37
CA THR A 206 -50.58 17.26 -14.48
C THR A 206 -49.12 17.68 -14.28
N THR A 207 -48.75 18.12 -13.07
CA THR A 207 -47.38 18.53 -12.75
C THR A 207 -46.40 17.37 -12.89
N ILE A 208 -46.74 16.17 -12.39
CA ILE A 208 -45.87 14.99 -12.56
C ILE A 208 -45.70 14.68 -14.05
N ARG A 209 -46.77 14.75 -14.85
CA ARG A 209 -46.69 14.53 -16.30
C ARG A 209 -45.76 15.54 -16.99
N VAL A 210 -45.96 16.83 -16.73
CA VAL A 210 -45.11 17.90 -17.28
C VAL A 210 -43.66 17.73 -16.83
N LEU A 211 -43.41 17.36 -15.58
CA LEU A 211 -42.05 17.10 -15.08
C LEU A 211 -41.39 15.94 -15.83
N LEU A 212 -42.11 14.86 -16.11
CA LEU A 212 -41.59 13.74 -16.90
C LEU A 212 -41.29 14.16 -18.34
N ASP A 213 -42.15 14.98 -18.95
CA ASP A 213 -41.90 15.53 -20.29
C ASP A 213 -40.64 16.40 -20.31
N VAL A 214 -40.45 17.26 -19.29
CA VAL A 214 -39.24 18.08 -19.12
C VAL A 214 -38.00 17.22 -18.92
N LEU A 215 -38.08 16.17 -18.08
CA LEU A 215 -36.96 15.25 -17.86
C LEU A 215 -36.61 14.40 -19.09
N ALA A 216 -37.53 14.24 -20.04
CA ALA A 216 -37.29 13.59 -21.32
C ALA A 216 -36.74 14.55 -22.39
N ASP A 217 -36.82 15.87 -22.18
CA ASP A 217 -36.37 16.88 -23.14
C ASP A 217 -34.82 16.85 -23.32
N PRO A 218 -34.31 16.86 -24.56
CA PRO A 218 -32.87 16.89 -24.84
C PRO A 218 -32.11 18.07 -24.19
N ARG A 219 -32.75 19.21 -23.96
CA ARG A 219 -32.14 20.39 -23.29
C ARG A 219 -31.84 20.10 -21.83
N THR A 220 -32.64 19.24 -21.20
CA THR A 220 -32.41 18.81 -19.82
C THR A 220 -31.16 17.93 -19.72
N ASP A 221 -30.83 17.13 -20.75
CA ASP A 221 -29.56 16.41 -20.79
C ASP A 221 -28.35 17.37 -20.76
N GLU A 222 -28.42 18.47 -21.52
CA GLU A 222 -27.35 19.47 -21.56
C GLU A 222 -27.17 20.15 -20.19
N PHE A 223 -28.28 20.58 -19.57
CA PHE A 223 -28.27 21.16 -18.22
C PHE A 223 -27.65 20.23 -17.18
N PHE A 224 -28.10 18.96 -17.13
CA PHE A 224 -27.56 17.98 -16.18
C PHE A 224 -26.09 17.68 -16.45
N SER A 225 -25.67 17.58 -17.73
CA SER A 225 -24.27 17.39 -18.06
C SER A 225 -23.39 18.55 -17.57
N GLY A 226 -23.90 19.79 -17.65
CA GLY A 226 -23.23 20.98 -17.11
C GLY A 226 -23.09 20.93 -15.59
N ALA A 227 -24.18 20.62 -14.90
CA ALA A 227 -24.19 20.50 -13.44
C ALA A 227 -23.25 19.39 -12.94
N VAL A 228 -23.18 18.25 -13.63
CA VAL A 228 -22.24 17.15 -13.32
C VAL A 228 -20.79 17.59 -13.54
N ARG A 229 -20.48 18.25 -14.67
CA ARG A 229 -19.13 18.79 -14.95
C ARG A 229 -18.67 19.76 -13.88
N GLU A 230 -19.55 20.67 -13.44
CA GLU A 230 -19.21 21.64 -12.40
C GLU A 230 -18.94 20.98 -11.05
N ASN A 231 -19.81 20.07 -10.61
CA ASN A 231 -19.62 19.33 -9.36
C ASN A 231 -18.35 18.47 -9.39
N GLN A 232 -18.08 17.79 -10.52
CA GLN A 232 -16.83 17.07 -10.73
C GLN A 232 -15.61 17.99 -10.57
N ALA A 233 -15.61 19.16 -11.21
CA ALA A 233 -14.50 20.10 -11.13
C ALA A 233 -14.24 20.53 -9.68
N GLN A 234 -15.29 20.75 -8.89
CA GLN A 234 -15.18 21.04 -7.46
C GLN A 234 -14.59 19.87 -6.67
N ILE A 235 -15.08 18.64 -6.87
CA ILE A 235 -14.57 17.43 -6.19
C ILE A 235 -13.09 17.21 -6.52
N ARG A 236 -12.72 17.34 -7.80
CA ARG A 236 -11.33 17.20 -8.27
C ARG A 236 -10.42 18.23 -7.61
N ALA A 237 -10.84 19.49 -7.57
CA ALA A 237 -10.08 20.55 -6.91
C ALA A 237 -9.90 20.28 -5.41
N ALA A 238 -10.95 19.82 -4.72
CA ALA A 238 -10.89 19.48 -3.31
C ALA A 238 -9.94 18.30 -3.01
N VAL A 239 -9.93 17.28 -3.87
CA VAL A 239 -9.04 16.12 -3.73
C VAL A 239 -7.59 16.48 -4.03
N ALA A 240 -7.33 17.24 -5.09
CA ALA A 240 -5.99 17.74 -5.40
C ALA A 240 -5.41 18.57 -4.25
N GLN A 241 -6.24 19.42 -3.62
CA GLN A 241 -5.88 20.23 -2.47
C GLN A 241 -5.78 19.45 -1.15
N GLY A 242 -6.19 18.17 -1.12
CA GLY A 242 -6.18 17.34 0.10
C GLY A 242 -7.20 17.79 1.15
N LEU A 243 -8.27 18.48 0.75
CA LEU A 243 -9.28 18.98 1.69
C LEU A 243 -10.10 17.85 2.35
N HIS A 244 -10.16 16.68 1.74
CA HIS A 244 -10.81 15.47 2.28
C HIS A 244 -10.00 14.78 3.40
N GLU A 245 -8.72 15.12 3.56
CA GLU A 245 -7.84 14.60 4.62
C GLU A 245 -7.83 15.52 5.86
N ARG A 246 -8.40 16.73 5.75
CA ARG A 246 -8.57 17.63 6.88
C ARG A 246 -9.82 17.19 7.64
N GLU A 247 -9.62 16.50 8.76
CA GLU A 247 -10.67 16.38 9.78
C GLU A 247 -11.17 17.80 10.09
N VAL A 248 -12.46 18.02 9.86
CA VAL A 248 -13.16 19.22 10.33
C VAL A 248 -13.09 19.17 11.87
N PRO A 249 -12.62 20.24 12.53
CA PRO A 249 -12.47 20.28 13.99
C PRO A 249 -13.80 20.13 14.74
#